data_AF-A0A176T3N1-F1
#
_entry.id   AF-A0A176T3N1-F1
#
_cell.length_a   1.000
_cell.length_b   1.000
_cell.length_c   1.000
_cell.angle_alpha   90.00
_cell.angle_beta   90.00
_cell.angle_gamma   90.00
#
_symmetry.space_group_name_H-M   'P 1'
#
loop_
_entity.id
_entity.type
_entity.pdbx_description
1 polymer ?
#
loop_
_entity_poly.entity_id
_entity_poly.type
_entity_poly.pdbx_seq_one_letter_code
_entity_poly.pdbx_strand_id
1 'polypeptide(L)'
;MSGIDFNKCSISMGKVLKMLEEVTPKIRTSYDLEENKEEILIIAYVCRVGIIDRIEKYPSWMKNDLPIRIPKGLFRYKKVNMTEAFEMTIGNLMKLTEKNKEIFDITENVLRRGKGFYQFETILPFNFKKEHN
;
A
#
# COMPACT_ATOMS: atom_id res chain seq x y z
N MET A 1 15.30 14.28 8.90
CA MET A 1 14.84 12.89 8.63
C MET A 1 13.40 12.83 8.13
N SER A 2 12.43 13.56 8.72
CA SER A 2 11.03 13.59 8.27
C SER A 2 10.85 13.84 6.76
N GLY A 3 11.57 14.81 6.16
CA GLY A 3 11.46 15.08 4.72
C GLY A 3 11.91 13.92 3.79
N ILE A 4 12.92 13.14 4.19
CA ILE A 4 13.36 11.96 3.42
C ILE A 4 12.30 10.86 3.50
N ASP A 5 11.79 10.60 4.70
CA ASP A 5 10.72 9.61 4.92
C ASP A 5 9.44 10.03 4.19
N PHE A 6 9.12 11.33 4.12
CA PHE A 6 7.98 11.85 3.38
C PHE A 6 8.11 11.58 1.88
N ASN A 7 9.30 11.82 1.31
CA ASN A 7 9.58 11.50 -0.09
C ASN A 7 9.50 9.99 -0.37
N LYS A 8 10.06 9.15 0.52
CA LYS A 8 9.94 7.68 0.43
C LYS A 8 8.49 7.20 0.50
N CYS A 9 7.68 7.80 1.37
CA CYS A 9 6.25 7.54 1.47
C CYS A 9 5.56 7.87 0.14
N SER A 10 5.88 9.02 -0.46
CA SER A 10 5.36 9.44 -1.76
C SER A 10 5.69 8.48 -2.89
N ILE A 11 6.94 8.01 -2.94
CA ILE A 11 7.38 7.00 -3.91
C ILE A 11 6.62 5.68 -3.70
N SER A 12 6.47 5.25 -2.45
CA SER A 12 5.73 4.02 -2.12
C SER A 12 4.27 4.10 -2.54
N MET A 13 3.62 5.25 -2.34
CA MET A 13 2.26 5.49 -2.83
C MET A 13 2.19 5.38 -4.36
N GLY A 14 3.16 5.94 -5.09
CA GLY A 14 3.23 5.82 -6.55
C GLY A 14 3.35 4.37 -7.02
N LYS A 15 4.21 3.58 -6.35
CA LYS A 15 4.34 2.14 -6.60
C LYS A 15 3.03 1.39 -6.34
N VAL A 16 2.36 1.66 -5.21
CA VAL A 16 1.07 1.03 -4.86
C VAL A 16 0.00 1.36 -5.89
N LEU A 17 -0.12 2.62 -6.32
CA LEU A 17 -1.09 2.98 -7.36
C LEU A 17 -0.85 2.21 -8.66
N LYS A 18 0.41 2.07 -9.06
CA LYS A 18 0.77 1.29 -10.26
C LYS A 18 0.39 -0.19 -10.10
N MET A 19 0.72 -0.81 -8.96
CA MET A 19 0.36 -2.21 -8.70
C MET A 19 -1.17 -2.40 -8.66
N LEU A 20 -1.90 -1.45 -8.08
CA LEU A 20 -3.37 -1.46 -8.08
C LEU A 20 -3.94 -1.33 -9.50
N GLU A 21 -3.38 -0.45 -10.33
CA GLU A 21 -3.75 -0.30 -11.76
C GLU A 21 -3.51 -1.61 -12.55
N GLU A 22 -2.50 -2.40 -12.18
CA GLU A 22 -2.17 -3.67 -12.83
C GLU A 22 -3.06 -4.84 -12.36
N VAL A 23 -3.39 -4.92 -11.06
CA VAL A 23 -4.16 -6.05 -10.49
C VAL A 23 -5.67 -5.86 -10.61
N THR A 24 -6.17 -4.62 -10.48
CA THR A 24 -7.62 -4.35 -10.46
C THR A 24 -8.35 -4.87 -11.71
N PRO A 25 -7.83 -4.73 -12.94
CA PRO A 25 -8.51 -5.25 -14.14
C PRO A 25 -8.65 -6.77 -14.17
N LYS A 26 -7.82 -7.50 -13.43
CA LYS A 26 -7.86 -8.96 -13.31
C LYS A 26 -8.99 -9.44 -12.38
N ILE A 27 -9.53 -8.55 -11.55
CA ILE A 27 -10.47 -8.89 -10.48
C ILE A 27 -11.88 -8.40 -10.84
N ARG A 28 -12.80 -9.34 -11.10
CA ARG A 28 -14.22 -9.05 -11.32
C ARG A 28 -15.10 -9.74 -10.27
N THR A 29 -14.69 -10.94 -9.85
CA THR A 29 -15.39 -11.84 -8.95
C THR A 29 -14.60 -12.11 -7.67
N SER A 30 -15.22 -12.78 -6.70
CA SER A 30 -14.54 -13.25 -5.49
C SER A 30 -13.54 -14.38 -5.74
N TYR A 31 -13.72 -15.13 -6.82
CA TYR A 31 -12.80 -16.19 -7.24
C TYR A 31 -11.51 -15.58 -7.81
N ASP A 32 -11.61 -14.54 -8.63
CA ASP A 32 -10.44 -13.82 -9.16
C ASP A 32 -9.60 -13.21 -8.04
N LEU A 33 -10.24 -12.78 -6.94
CA LEU A 33 -9.54 -12.31 -5.74
C LEU A 33 -8.64 -13.41 -5.15
N GLU A 34 -9.11 -14.65 -5.07
CA GLU A 34 -8.31 -15.77 -4.57
C GLU A 34 -7.17 -16.15 -5.51
N GLU A 35 -7.43 -16.16 -6.82
CA GLU A 35 -6.36 -16.42 -7.81
C GLU A 35 -5.25 -15.35 -7.75
N ASN A 36 -5.59 -14.11 -7.39
CA ASN A 36 -4.65 -12.99 -7.29
C ASN A 36 -4.26 -12.65 -5.84
N LYS A 37 -4.53 -13.54 -4.88
CA LYS A 37 -4.30 -13.30 -3.44
C LYS A 37 -2.86 -12.88 -3.14
N GLU A 38 -1.88 -13.53 -3.77
CA GLU A 38 -0.47 -13.20 -3.54
C GLU A 38 -0.14 -11.77 -3.97
N GLU A 39 -0.58 -11.32 -5.14
CA GLU A 39 -0.40 -9.94 -5.61
C GLU A 39 -1.04 -8.94 -4.63
N ILE A 40 -2.25 -9.24 -4.13
CA ILE A 40 -2.95 -8.41 -3.15
C ILE A 40 -2.14 -8.31 -1.85
N LEU A 41 -1.61 -9.42 -1.34
CA LEU A 41 -0.81 -9.44 -0.11
C LEU A 41 0.54 -8.73 -0.28
N ILE A 42 1.16 -8.79 -1.46
CA ILE A 42 2.33 -7.98 -1.80
C ILE A 42 1.99 -6.49 -1.71
N ILE A 43 0.88 -6.06 -2.31
CA ILE A 43 0.43 -4.66 -2.25
C ILE A 43 0.16 -4.26 -0.79
N ALA A 44 -0.50 -5.11 -0.01
CA ALA A 44 -0.75 -4.88 1.42
C ALA A 44 0.55 -4.72 2.22
N TYR A 45 1.54 -5.58 1.97
CA TYR A 45 2.86 -5.49 2.60
C TYR A 45 3.53 -4.16 2.26
N VAL A 46 3.56 -3.76 0.97
CA VAL A 46 4.14 -2.49 0.55
C VAL A 46 3.38 -1.30 1.13
N CYS A 47 2.06 -1.35 1.27
CA CYS A 47 1.29 -0.34 1.99
C CYS A 47 1.73 -0.25 3.45
N ARG A 48 1.89 -1.38 4.14
CA ARG A 48 2.30 -1.43 5.56
C ARG A 48 3.67 -0.79 5.78
N VAL A 49 4.70 -1.33 5.14
CA VAL A 49 6.10 -0.87 5.36
C VAL A 49 6.41 0.44 4.64
N GLY A 50 5.77 0.65 3.48
CA GLY A 50 5.98 1.78 2.58
C GLY A 50 5.31 3.06 3.06
N ILE A 51 4.11 2.94 3.62
CA ILE A 51 3.20 4.07 3.87
C ILE A 51 2.81 4.14 5.34
N ILE A 52 2.18 3.09 5.86
CA ILE A 52 1.55 3.15 7.19
C ILE A 52 2.60 3.27 8.30
N ASP A 53 3.68 2.48 8.27
CA ASP A 53 4.80 2.58 9.22
C ASP A 53 5.37 4.01 9.28
N ARG A 54 5.42 4.73 8.14
CA ARG A 54 5.92 6.10 8.07
C ARG A 54 4.90 7.12 8.57
N ILE A 55 3.62 6.94 8.27
CA ILE A 55 2.54 7.80 8.78
C ILE A 55 2.44 7.69 10.30
N GLU A 56 2.50 6.47 10.85
CA GLU A 56 2.47 6.24 12.30
C GLU A 56 3.70 6.85 12.99
N LYS A 57 4.86 6.83 12.33
CA LYS A 57 6.08 7.52 12.81
C LYS A 57 5.93 9.05 12.79
N TYR A 58 5.13 9.60 11.88
CA TYR A 58 4.90 11.05 11.74
C TYR A 58 3.40 11.41 11.63
N PRO A 59 2.61 11.27 12.71
CA PRO A 59 1.15 11.43 12.65
C PRO A 59 0.68 12.83 12.21
N SER A 60 1.53 13.85 12.40
CA SER A 60 1.27 15.23 11.96
C SER A 60 1.03 15.35 10.45
N TRP A 61 1.54 14.42 9.64
CA TRP A 61 1.33 14.44 8.18
C TRP A 61 -0.15 14.28 7.80
N MET A 62 -0.87 13.40 8.49
CA MET A 62 -2.31 13.20 8.31
C MET A 62 -3.10 14.32 9.01
N LYS A 63 -2.75 14.68 10.25
CA LYS A 63 -3.46 15.72 11.01
C LYS A 63 -3.49 17.08 10.31
N ASN A 64 -2.39 17.44 9.66
CA ASN A 64 -2.25 18.71 8.95
C ASN A 64 -2.54 18.59 7.45
N ASP A 65 -2.98 17.41 7.00
CA ASP A 65 -3.33 17.11 5.62
C ASP A 65 -2.30 17.62 4.59
N LEU A 66 -1.02 17.26 4.83
CA LEU A 66 0.09 17.86 4.09
C LEU A 66 0.01 17.53 2.58
N PRO A 67 0.37 18.48 1.70
CA PRO A 67 0.43 18.20 0.27
C PRO A 67 1.59 17.24 -0.05
N ILE A 68 1.30 16.21 -0.84
CA ILE A 68 2.24 15.20 -1.31
C ILE A 68 2.23 15.11 -2.85
N ARG A 69 3.38 14.78 -3.45
CA ARG A 69 3.57 14.69 -4.90
C ARG A 69 3.83 13.26 -5.34
N ILE A 70 2.76 12.51 -5.61
CA ILE A 70 2.85 11.10 -5.97
C ILE A 70 3.40 10.95 -7.40
N PRO A 71 4.53 10.26 -7.61
CA PRO A 71 5.05 9.99 -8.95
C PRO A 71 4.07 9.15 -9.78
N LYS A 72 3.87 9.52 -11.05
CA LYS A 72 3.04 8.79 -12.04
C LYS A 72 3.84 8.28 -13.25
N GLY A 73 5.16 8.40 -13.21
CA GLY A 73 6.05 8.04 -14.32
C GLY A 73 7.18 9.05 -14.46
N LEU A 74 7.91 8.99 -15.58
CA LEU A 74 9.06 9.85 -15.83
C LEU A 74 8.62 11.32 -15.84
N PHE A 75 9.12 12.10 -14.87
CA PHE A 75 8.84 13.53 -14.69
C PHE A 75 7.37 13.93 -14.49
N ARG A 76 6.45 12.98 -14.29
CA ARG A 76 5.03 13.25 -14.02
C ARG A 76 4.72 12.95 -12.56
N TYR A 77 4.00 13.87 -11.91
CA TYR A 77 3.49 13.66 -10.56
C TYR A 77 2.04 14.14 -10.44
N LYS A 78 1.29 13.53 -9.53
CA LYS A 78 -0.01 14.02 -9.07
C LYS A 78 0.18 14.68 -7.71
N LYS A 79 -0.19 15.96 -7.60
CA LYS A 79 -0.24 16.64 -6.30
C LYS A 79 -1.61 16.38 -5.68
N VAL A 80 -1.62 15.82 -4.48
CA VAL A 80 -2.80 15.55 -3.65
C VAL A 80 -2.44 15.85 -2.20
N ASN A 81 -3.40 15.82 -1.28
CA ASN A 81 -3.08 15.83 0.15
C ASN A 81 -2.82 14.40 0.68
N MET A 82 -2.33 14.29 1.91
CA MET A 82 -2.02 12.99 2.52
C MET A 82 -3.25 12.11 2.68
N THR A 83 -4.40 12.70 3.02
CA THR A 83 -5.66 11.96 3.22
C THR A 83 -6.14 11.34 1.91
N GLU A 84 -6.20 12.13 0.84
CA GLU A 84 -6.52 11.67 -0.52
C GLU A 84 -5.52 10.60 -0.99
N ALA A 85 -4.23 10.80 -0.74
CA ALA A 85 -3.20 9.83 -1.10
C ALA A 85 -3.40 8.48 -0.39
N PHE A 86 -3.75 8.53 0.90
CA PHE A 86 -4.05 7.36 1.70
C PHE A 86 -5.30 6.63 1.18
N GLU A 87 -6.38 7.36 0.89
CA GLU A 87 -7.61 6.79 0.31
C GLU A 87 -7.37 6.17 -1.07
N MET A 88 -6.60 6.85 -1.93
CA MET A 88 -6.27 6.34 -3.26
C MET A 88 -5.42 5.06 -3.23
N THR A 89 -4.72 4.80 -2.13
CA THR A 89 -3.82 3.64 -1.97
C THR A 89 -4.44 2.59 -1.07
N ILE A 90 -4.36 2.75 0.25
CA ILE A 90 -4.89 1.82 1.24
C ILE A 90 -6.40 1.69 1.10
N GLY A 91 -7.13 2.81 0.96
CA GLY A 91 -8.59 2.79 0.82
C GLY A 91 -9.05 1.97 -0.39
N ASN A 92 -8.41 2.17 -1.55
CA ASN A 92 -8.70 1.41 -2.76
C ASN A 92 -8.31 -0.08 -2.66
N LEU A 93 -7.19 -0.40 -2.00
CA LEU A 93 -6.82 -1.80 -1.73
C LEU A 93 -7.90 -2.49 -0.89
N MET A 94 -8.35 -1.86 0.20
CA MET A 94 -9.41 -2.44 1.05
C MET A 94 -10.70 -2.63 0.25
N LYS A 95 -11.13 -1.61 -0.49
CA LYS A 95 -12.32 -1.69 -1.36
C LYS A 95 -12.24 -2.81 -2.39
N LEU A 96 -11.06 -3.04 -2.98
CA LEU A 96 -10.85 -4.12 -3.95
C LEU A 96 -11.13 -5.49 -3.31
N THR A 97 -10.77 -5.68 -2.04
CA THR A 97 -10.90 -6.95 -1.33
C THR A 97 -12.27 -7.20 -0.69
N GLU A 98 -13.14 -6.19 -0.57
CA GLU A 98 -14.44 -6.27 0.14
C GLU A 98 -15.36 -7.40 -0.33
N LYS A 99 -15.23 -7.83 -1.59
CA LYS A 99 -16.06 -8.91 -2.17
C LYS A 99 -15.69 -10.31 -1.66
N ASN A 100 -14.56 -10.47 -0.97
CA ASN A 100 -14.15 -11.72 -0.36
C ASN A 100 -13.67 -11.46 1.07
N LYS A 101 -14.47 -11.91 2.04
CA LYS A 101 -14.22 -11.69 3.46
C LYS A 101 -12.87 -12.26 3.92
N GLU A 102 -12.48 -13.45 3.46
CA GLU A 102 -11.23 -14.06 3.88
C GLU A 102 -10.03 -13.21 3.42
N ILE A 103 -10.02 -12.79 2.16
CA ILE A 103 -8.95 -11.92 1.63
C ILE A 103 -8.95 -10.57 2.30
N PHE A 104 -10.12 -9.98 2.52
CA PHE A 104 -10.25 -8.72 3.25
C PHE A 104 -9.61 -8.84 4.65
N ASP A 105 -9.97 -9.87 5.42
CA ASP A 105 -9.48 -10.08 6.78
C ASP A 105 -7.96 -10.30 6.81
N ILE A 106 -7.40 -11.08 5.87
CA ILE A 106 -5.95 -11.30 5.78
C ILE A 106 -5.23 -10.01 5.35
N THR A 107 -5.77 -9.28 4.37
CA THR A 107 -5.23 -7.99 3.91
C THR A 107 -5.18 -6.99 5.06
N GLU A 108 -6.29 -6.87 5.81
CA GLU A 108 -6.34 -6.02 6.99
C GLU A 108 -5.33 -6.47 8.05
N ASN A 109 -5.17 -7.78 8.26
CA ASN A 109 -4.20 -8.32 9.21
C ASN A 109 -2.76 -7.90 8.86
N VAL A 110 -2.39 -7.92 7.57
CA VAL A 110 -1.09 -7.45 7.08
C VAL A 110 -0.94 -5.95 7.32
N LEU A 111 -1.95 -5.14 6.97
CA LEU A 111 -1.92 -3.69 7.17
C LEU A 111 -1.88 -3.26 8.64
N ARG A 112 -2.39 -4.08 9.56
CA ARG A 112 -2.31 -3.85 11.01
C ARG A 112 -1.05 -4.41 11.66
N ARG A 113 -0.11 -4.93 10.87
CA ARG A 113 1.12 -5.58 11.39
C ARG A 113 0.81 -6.78 12.30
N GLY A 114 -0.28 -7.50 11.99
CA GLY A 114 -0.73 -8.69 12.70
C GLY A 114 0.12 -9.92 12.41
N LYS A 115 -0.33 -11.10 12.85
CA LYS A 115 0.40 -12.37 12.65
C LYS A 115 0.67 -12.67 11.18
N GLY A 116 -0.29 -12.39 10.30
CA GLY A 116 -0.18 -12.57 8.85
C GLY A 116 0.91 -11.71 8.21
N PHE A 117 1.19 -10.52 8.76
CA PHE A 117 2.31 -9.70 8.31
C PHE A 117 3.64 -10.45 8.47
N TYR A 118 3.93 -10.93 9.69
CA TYR A 118 5.20 -11.60 9.98
C TYR A 118 5.33 -12.93 9.24
N GLN A 119 4.24 -13.68 9.10
CA GLN A 119 4.22 -14.90 8.30
C GLN A 119 4.57 -14.60 6.84
N PHE A 120 3.93 -13.59 6.24
CA PHE A 120 4.20 -13.19 4.87
C PHE A 120 5.61 -12.62 4.68
N GLU A 121 6.14 -11.87 5.65
CA GLU A 121 7.49 -11.30 5.57
C GLU A 121 8.61 -12.36 5.51
N THR A 122 8.40 -13.52 6.14
CA THR A 122 9.39 -14.61 6.14
C THR A 122 9.59 -15.24 4.77
N ILE A 123 8.55 -15.25 3.93
CA ILE A 123 8.61 -15.86 2.59
C ILE A 123 9.10 -14.87 1.52
N LEU A 124 9.13 -13.57 1.81
CA LEU A 124 9.59 -12.56 0.85
C LEU A 124 11.11 -12.61 0.64
N PRO A 125 11.61 -12.48 -0.60
CA PRO A 125 13.03 -12.40 -0.89
C PRO A 125 13.71 -11.25 -0.14
N PHE A 126 14.96 -11.46 0.29
CA PHE A 126 15.73 -10.45 1.02
C PHE A 126 15.85 -9.11 0.25
N ASN A 127 16.11 -9.18 -1.05
CA ASN A 127 16.26 -8.00 -1.90
C ASN A 127 14.96 -7.18 -2.00
N PHE A 128 13.81 -7.87 -2.03
CA PHE A 128 12.50 -7.21 -2.03
C PHE A 128 12.28 -6.43 -0.74
N LYS A 129 12.57 -7.05 0.42
CA LYS A 129 12.46 -6.39 1.73
C LYS A 129 13.35 -5.16 1.82
N LYS A 130 14.59 -5.23 1.31
CA LYS A 130 15.55 -4.12 1.32
C LYS A 130 15.09 -2.93 0.47
N GLU A 131 14.36 -3.16 -0.63
CA GLU A 131 13.88 -2.08 -1.49
C GLU A 131 12.70 -1.29 -0.88
N HIS A 132 11.92 -1.93 0.00
CA HIS A 132 10.67 -1.39 0.52
C HIS A 132 10.74 -0.89 1.98
N ASN A 133 11.78 -1.26 2.74
CA ASN A 133 12.10 -0.75 4.09
C ASN A 133 12.92 0.56 4.02
#